data_AF-A0A7J4MK95-F1
#
_entry.id   AF-A0A7J4MK95-F1
#
_cell.length_a   1.000
_cell.length_b   1.000
_cell.length_c   1.000
_cell.angle_alpha   90.00
_cell.angle_beta   90.00
_cell.angle_gamma   90.00
#
_symmetry.space_group_name_H-M   'P 1'
#
loop_
_entity.id
_entity.type
_entity.pdbx_description
1 polymer ?
#
loop_
_entity_poly.entity_id
_entity_poly.type
_entity_poly.pdbx_seq_one_letter_code
_entity_poly.pdbx_strand_id
1 'polypeptide(L)'
;MTRRLVEAELDVHLYDIEERDTQANFHLCNALTADHSHADIIVNMLPGSLGNKMTSILKDTGQRIVDLSFSESTPDLLDGVSSTILWDVGIAPGLSNMLVSSAFRKFGVLDEVSIKVGGNPQLPDEEWSYMAPFSPHDVIAEYTRPARVIQQSEQIEVPAMTDLHSIDANGREMEAFLTDGLRSLLAMPAKKMGEYTVRWPGHIQKYQNSNLSPEELVDAWALDPLRSEFTWMEVVISSGDEKITWIIEDLGKNGDSSMARTTGLVTACCVIAWIDRPDMFVSGVYAPEDLPDDVIQLVIEVMRSEGVSIEMR
;
A
#
# COMPACT_ATOMS: atom_id res chain seq x y z
N MET A 1 -13.19 1.14 1.52
CA MET A 1 -12.87 1.71 2.85
C MET A 1 -14.10 2.40 3.44
N THR A 2 -14.52 3.57 2.95
CA THR A 2 -15.62 4.38 3.52
C THR A 2 -16.90 3.61 3.83
N ARG A 3 -17.40 2.83 2.86
CA ARG A 3 -18.58 1.96 3.02
C ARG A 3 -18.48 1.06 4.26
N ARG A 4 -17.30 0.47 4.47
CA ARG A 4 -17.05 -0.45 5.59
C ARG A 4 -17.00 0.24 6.93
N LEU A 5 -16.45 1.46 6.99
CA LEU A 5 -16.48 2.27 8.22
C LEU A 5 -17.92 2.65 8.58
N VAL A 6 -18.76 3.00 7.60
CA VAL A 6 -20.18 3.27 7.81
C VAL A 6 -20.94 2.01 8.24
N GLU A 7 -20.67 0.86 7.62
CA GLU A 7 -21.25 -0.45 8.02
C GLU A 7 -20.82 -0.89 9.42
N ALA A 8 -19.67 -0.41 9.90
CA ALA A 8 -19.22 -0.57 11.29
C ALA A 8 -19.87 0.47 12.24
N GLU A 9 -20.93 1.15 11.81
CA GLU A 9 -21.71 2.13 12.58
C GLU A 9 -20.90 3.35 13.04
N LEU A 10 -19.80 3.68 12.34
CA LEU A 10 -19.03 4.90 12.61
C LEU A 10 -19.67 6.13 11.95
N ASP A 11 -19.55 7.28 12.61
CA ASP A 11 -19.93 8.57 12.03
C ASP A 11 -18.83 9.06 11.07
N VAL A 12 -18.95 8.69 9.80
CA VAL A 12 -17.91 8.95 8.79
C VAL A 12 -18.18 10.25 8.06
N HIS A 13 -17.20 11.15 8.07
CA HIS A 13 -17.19 12.38 7.28
C HIS A 13 -16.18 12.27 6.14
N LEU A 14 -16.64 12.43 4.90
CA LEU A 14 -15.80 12.38 3.70
C LEU A 14 -15.64 13.79 3.10
N TYR A 15 -14.40 14.24 2.95
CA TYR A 15 -14.06 15.54 2.39
C TYR A 15 -13.34 15.35 1.05
N ASP A 16 -13.90 15.90 -0.02
CA ASP A 16 -13.30 15.82 -1.36
C ASP A 16 -13.64 17.10 -2.16
N ILE A 17 -12.79 17.45 -3.12
CA ILE A 17 -13.01 18.56 -4.05
C ILE A 17 -13.87 18.14 -5.25
N GLU A 18 -14.08 16.84 -5.43
CA GLU A 18 -14.96 16.26 -6.43
C GLU A 18 -16.17 15.60 -5.76
N GLU A 19 -17.34 15.70 -6.40
CA GLU A 19 -18.54 15.02 -5.93
C GLU A 19 -18.34 13.50 -5.90
N ARG A 20 -18.73 12.85 -4.81
CA ARG A 20 -18.62 11.39 -4.62
C ARG A 20 -19.97 10.76 -4.31
N ASP A 21 -20.27 9.63 -4.95
CA ASP A 21 -21.36 8.77 -4.51
C ASP A 21 -20.92 7.99 -3.27
N THR A 22 -21.50 8.31 -2.12
CA THR A 22 -21.07 7.78 -0.82
C THR A 22 -22.22 7.71 0.18
N GLN A 23 -22.09 6.79 1.14
CA GLN A 23 -23.00 6.65 2.28
C GLN A 23 -22.56 7.48 3.50
N ALA A 24 -21.36 8.06 3.46
CA ALA A 24 -20.84 8.92 4.52
C ALA A 24 -21.44 10.33 4.48
N ASN A 25 -21.24 11.10 5.55
CA ASN A 25 -21.53 12.54 5.56
C ASN A 25 -20.53 13.24 4.62
N PHE A 26 -20.97 13.60 3.42
CA PHE A 26 -20.11 14.17 2.39
C PHE A 26 -19.98 15.70 2.48
N HIS A 27 -18.76 16.20 2.29
CA HIS A 27 -18.40 17.61 2.29
C HIS A 27 -17.62 17.93 1.01
N LEU A 28 -18.24 18.66 0.09
CA LEU A 28 -17.59 19.14 -1.13
C LEU A 28 -16.70 20.36 -0.82
N CYS A 29 -15.47 20.10 -0.36
CA CYS A 29 -14.51 21.14 -0.03
C CYS A 29 -13.06 20.62 0.00
N ASN A 30 -12.11 21.54 0.09
CA ASN A 30 -10.70 21.18 0.19
C ASN A 30 -10.38 20.68 1.61
N ALA A 31 -10.07 19.38 1.71
CA ALA A 31 -9.71 18.70 2.95
C ALA A 31 -8.53 19.38 3.69
N LEU A 32 -7.57 20.00 2.99
CA LEU A 32 -6.42 20.68 3.63
C LEU A 32 -6.82 21.94 4.42
N THR A 33 -8.03 22.46 4.20
CA THR A 33 -8.53 23.69 4.83
C THR A 33 -9.78 23.47 5.67
N ALA A 34 -10.36 22.27 5.63
CA ALA A 34 -11.51 21.90 6.44
C ALA A 34 -11.12 21.76 7.93
N ASP A 35 -12.09 21.96 8.81
CA ASP A 35 -11.92 21.73 10.24
C ASP A 35 -12.16 20.26 10.57
N HIS A 36 -11.10 19.60 11.06
CA HIS A 36 -11.10 18.19 11.45
C HIS A 36 -11.05 18.00 12.98
N SER A 37 -11.11 19.08 13.76
CA SER A 37 -10.86 19.05 15.21
C SER A 37 -11.84 18.19 16.01
N HIS A 38 -13.02 17.91 15.44
CA HIS A 38 -14.04 17.06 16.05
C HIS A 38 -13.84 15.56 15.78
N ALA A 39 -12.91 15.17 14.90
CA ALA A 39 -12.70 13.76 14.57
C ALA A 39 -11.86 13.04 15.64
N ASP A 40 -12.35 11.86 16.06
CA ASP A 40 -11.60 10.95 16.95
C ASP A 40 -10.40 10.28 16.25
N ILE A 41 -10.52 10.10 14.93
CA ILE A 41 -9.49 9.55 14.04
C ILE A 41 -9.64 10.16 12.64
N ILE A 42 -8.52 10.52 12.02
CA ILE A 42 -8.48 11.07 10.66
C ILE A 42 -7.84 10.05 9.73
N VAL A 43 -8.49 9.73 8.61
CA VAL A 43 -7.89 8.87 7.57
C VAL A 43 -7.45 9.74 6.40
N ASN A 44 -6.15 9.88 6.21
CA ASN A 44 -5.58 10.64 5.09
C ASN A 44 -5.46 9.74 3.86
N MET A 45 -6.29 9.99 2.85
CA MET A 45 -6.30 9.28 1.56
C MET A 45 -5.98 10.20 0.38
N LEU A 46 -5.30 11.32 0.64
CA LEU A 46 -4.92 12.25 -0.41
C LEU A 46 -3.84 11.64 -1.33
N PRO A 47 -3.71 12.12 -2.58
CA PRO A 47 -2.60 11.74 -3.46
C PRO A 47 -1.23 11.94 -2.79
N GLY A 48 -0.22 11.16 -3.20
CA GLY A 48 1.12 11.21 -2.61
C GLY A 48 1.76 12.61 -2.58
N SER A 49 1.42 13.48 -3.53
CA SER A 49 1.88 14.88 -3.59
C SER A 49 1.31 15.78 -2.49
N LEU A 50 0.19 15.40 -1.87
CA LEU A 50 -0.49 16.14 -0.82
C LEU A 50 -0.45 15.44 0.55
N GLY A 51 -0.13 14.15 0.57
CA GLY A 51 -0.09 13.33 1.77
C GLY A 51 0.74 13.93 2.91
N ASN A 52 2.03 14.16 2.67
CA ASN A 52 2.95 14.78 3.63
C ASN A 52 2.49 16.17 4.09
N LYS A 53 1.83 16.93 3.21
CA LYS A 53 1.31 18.25 3.57
C LYS A 53 0.18 18.12 4.58
N MET A 54 -0.71 17.16 4.39
CA MET A 54 -1.81 16.90 5.32
C MET A 54 -1.30 16.37 6.67
N THR A 55 -0.41 15.38 6.66
CA THR A 55 0.18 14.87 7.91
C THR A 55 0.96 15.96 8.64
N SER A 56 1.67 16.85 7.94
CA SER A 56 2.35 18.01 8.55
C SER A 56 1.39 19.01 9.21
N ILE A 57 0.19 19.22 8.66
CA ILE A 57 -0.84 20.07 9.27
C ILE A 57 -1.38 19.41 10.55
N LEU A 58 -1.56 18.09 10.52
CA LEU A 58 -2.20 17.33 11.58
C LEU A 58 -1.23 16.84 12.67
N LYS A 59 0.09 16.89 12.45
CA LYS A 59 1.09 16.25 13.34
C LYS A 59 1.08 16.77 14.78
N ASP A 60 0.57 17.99 15.01
CA ASP A 60 0.58 18.66 16.31
C ASP A 60 -0.81 18.84 16.93
N THR A 61 -1.85 18.23 16.35
CA THR A 61 -3.24 18.37 16.82
C THR A 61 -3.58 17.45 17.99
N GLY A 62 -2.75 16.45 18.28
CA GLY A 62 -3.00 15.42 19.28
C GLY A 62 -4.00 14.35 18.82
N GLN A 63 -4.41 14.36 17.56
CA GLN A 63 -5.38 13.40 17.01
C GLN A 63 -4.72 12.10 16.56
N ARG A 64 -5.53 11.05 16.40
CA ARG A 64 -5.11 9.80 15.76
C ARG A 64 -5.25 9.95 14.25
N ILE A 65 -4.23 9.55 13.51
CA ILE A 65 -4.15 9.72 12.06
C ILE A 65 -3.75 8.38 11.46
N VAL A 66 -4.54 7.91 10.52
CA VAL A 66 -4.21 6.76 9.66
C VAL A 66 -3.90 7.30 8.28
N ASP A 67 -2.66 7.20 7.85
CA ASP A 67 -2.20 7.74 6.58
C ASP A 67 -2.02 6.63 5.54
N LEU A 68 -2.80 6.71 4.46
CA LEU A 68 -2.70 5.81 3.32
C LEU A 68 -1.86 6.41 2.18
N SER A 69 -1.52 7.69 2.26
CA SER A 69 -0.89 8.39 1.14
C SER A 69 0.52 7.85 0.84
N PHE A 70 0.83 7.67 -0.45
CA PHE A 70 2.16 7.25 -0.90
C PHE A 70 3.06 8.47 -1.11
N SER A 71 3.34 9.21 -0.03
CA SER A 71 4.20 10.39 -0.09
C SER A 71 5.69 10.04 -0.13
N GLU A 72 6.44 10.82 -0.92
CA GLU A 72 7.91 10.75 -0.96
C GLU A 72 8.54 11.07 0.40
N SER A 73 8.07 12.13 1.05
CA SER A 73 8.43 12.45 2.44
C SER A 73 7.47 11.72 3.36
N THR A 74 8.00 10.84 4.18
CA THR A 74 7.23 9.96 5.04
C THR A 74 7.08 10.53 6.44
N PRO A 75 5.99 10.19 7.19
CA PRO A 75 5.74 10.77 8.50
C PRO A 75 6.83 10.53 9.55
N ASP A 76 7.64 9.47 9.42
CA ASP A 76 8.75 9.16 10.34
C ASP A 76 9.89 10.19 10.30
N LEU A 77 9.93 11.02 9.26
CA LEU A 77 10.88 12.14 9.13
C LEU A 77 10.38 13.43 9.81
N LEU A 78 9.18 13.44 10.39
CA LEU A 78 8.62 14.62 11.03
C LEU A 78 9.19 14.84 12.44
N ASP A 79 9.68 16.05 12.69
CA ASP A 79 10.08 16.48 14.03
C ASP A 79 8.89 16.95 14.86
N GLY A 80 8.91 16.64 16.16
CA GLY A 80 8.05 17.25 17.18
C GLY A 80 6.60 16.77 17.19
N VAL A 81 6.30 15.60 16.62
CA VAL A 81 4.94 15.06 16.49
C VAL A 81 4.28 14.84 17.86
N SER A 82 3.13 15.48 18.09
CA SER A 82 2.30 15.27 19.29
C SER A 82 1.04 14.43 19.02
N SER A 83 0.64 14.32 17.76
CA SER A 83 -0.39 13.39 17.28
C SER A 83 0.09 11.94 17.29
N THR A 84 -0.81 11.00 17.03
CA THR A 84 -0.45 9.60 16.83
C THR A 84 -0.72 9.21 15.38
N ILE A 85 0.31 8.83 14.64
CA ILE A 85 0.24 8.58 13.20
C ILE A 85 0.57 7.11 12.93
N LEU A 86 -0.34 6.38 12.31
CA LEU A 86 -0.08 5.08 11.68
C LEU A 86 -0.07 5.28 10.17
N TRP A 87 1.07 5.10 9.52
CA TRP A 87 1.20 5.35 8.08
C TRP A 87 1.37 4.07 7.27
N ASP A 88 1.19 4.17 5.95
CA ASP A 88 1.41 3.09 4.98
C ASP A 88 0.51 1.87 5.17
N VAL A 89 -0.77 2.07 5.50
CA VAL A 89 -1.72 0.98 5.79
C VAL A 89 -2.52 0.50 4.57
N GLY A 90 -1.83 0.11 3.50
CA GLY A 90 -2.41 -0.43 2.27
C GLY A 90 -2.15 -1.93 2.05
N ILE A 91 -2.16 -2.36 0.79
CA ILE A 91 -1.74 -3.72 0.41
C ILE A 91 -0.21 -3.86 0.46
N ALA A 92 0.48 -2.96 -0.24
CA ALA A 92 1.92 -2.79 -0.23
C ALA A 92 2.24 -1.31 -0.53
N PRO A 93 2.86 -0.58 0.41
CA PRO A 93 3.15 -0.97 1.79
C PRO A 93 1.87 -1.18 2.61
N GLY A 94 1.99 -1.87 3.74
CA GLY A 94 0.89 -2.18 4.65
C GLY A 94 0.84 -3.65 5.00
N LEU A 95 -0.04 -4.42 4.36
CA LEU A 95 -0.08 -5.86 4.62
C LEU A 95 1.27 -6.54 4.30
N SER A 96 1.97 -6.13 3.24
CA SER A 96 3.34 -6.62 2.96
C SER A 96 4.26 -6.46 4.18
N ASN A 97 4.32 -5.25 4.74
CA ASN A 97 5.09 -4.91 5.94
C ASN A 97 4.65 -5.71 7.18
N MET A 98 3.33 -5.83 7.40
CA MET A 98 2.76 -6.60 8.50
C MET A 98 3.19 -8.08 8.47
N LEU A 99 3.20 -8.70 7.29
CA LEU A 99 3.62 -10.09 7.11
C LEU A 99 5.11 -10.27 7.41
N VAL A 100 5.95 -9.33 6.96
CA VAL A 100 7.40 -9.35 7.24
C VAL A 100 7.66 -9.16 8.73
N SER A 101 6.98 -8.22 9.40
CA SER A 101 7.13 -7.99 10.84
C SER A 101 6.70 -9.20 11.69
N SER A 102 5.62 -9.89 11.29
CA SER A 102 5.16 -11.11 11.94
C SER A 102 6.20 -12.22 11.85
N ALA A 103 6.85 -12.38 10.69
CA ALA A 103 7.94 -13.33 10.51
C ALA A 103 9.18 -12.92 11.31
N PHE A 104 9.51 -11.63 11.35
CA PHE A 104 10.62 -11.11 12.16
C PHE A 104 10.41 -11.40 13.66
N ARG A 105 9.21 -11.16 14.19
CA ARG A 105 8.88 -11.50 15.58
C ARG A 105 9.01 -13.00 15.87
N LYS A 106 8.69 -13.84 14.89
CA LYS A 106 8.80 -15.31 15.01
C LYS A 106 10.25 -15.82 14.95
N PHE A 107 11.06 -15.29 14.03
CA PHE A 107 12.39 -15.84 13.71
C PHE A 107 13.56 -15.04 14.27
N GLY A 108 13.36 -13.76 14.59
CA GLY A 108 14.35 -12.82 15.12
C GLY A 108 15.35 -12.27 14.08
N VAL A 109 15.79 -13.07 13.10
CA VAL A 109 16.66 -12.64 12.01
C VAL A 109 16.10 -13.16 10.68
N LEU A 110 16.06 -12.31 9.66
CA LEU A 110 15.61 -12.68 8.32
C LEU A 110 16.82 -12.77 7.36
N ASP A 111 16.92 -13.87 6.62
CA ASP A 111 17.97 -14.07 5.63
C ASP A 111 17.61 -13.40 4.30
N GLU A 112 16.44 -13.70 3.77
CA GLU A 112 15.94 -13.08 2.54
C GLU A 112 14.45 -12.75 2.66
N VAL A 113 14.09 -11.55 2.22
CA VAL A 113 12.71 -11.10 2.05
C VAL A 113 12.53 -10.64 0.61
N SER A 114 11.57 -11.24 -0.09
CA SER A 114 11.17 -10.83 -1.44
C SER A 114 9.68 -10.55 -1.44
N ILE A 115 9.32 -9.29 -1.70
CA ILE A 115 7.94 -8.86 -1.88
C ILE A 115 7.74 -8.63 -3.38
N LYS A 116 6.73 -9.24 -3.98
CA LYS A 116 6.35 -9.01 -5.38
C LYS A 116 4.89 -8.61 -5.42
N VAL A 117 4.57 -7.47 -6.00
CA VAL A 117 3.19 -6.93 -5.94
C VAL A 117 2.81 -6.22 -7.23
N GLY A 118 1.56 -6.37 -7.66
CA GLY A 118 1.03 -5.63 -8.79
C GLY A 118 -0.48 -5.69 -8.92
N GLY A 119 -1.08 -4.55 -9.27
CA GLY A 119 -2.44 -4.46 -9.79
C GLY A 119 -2.40 -4.38 -11.31
N ASN A 120 -3.06 -5.30 -12.01
CA ASN A 120 -2.98 -5.42 -13.46
C ASN A 120 -4.36 -5.78 -14.06
N PRO A 121 -4.61 -5.46 -15.34
CA PRO A 121 -5.72 -6.05 -16.08
C PRO A 121 -5.63 -7.59 -16.06
N GLN A 122 -6.75 -8.30 -15.99
CA GLN A 122 -6.74 -9.77 -16.02
C GLN A 122 -6.25 -10.35 -17.35
N LEU A 123 -6.38 -9.58 -18.43
CA LEU A 123 -5.88 -9.93 -19.74
C LEU A 123 -4.96 -8.81 -20.26
N PRO A 124 -3.79 -9.17 -20.82
CA PRO A 124 -2.95 -8.21 -21.51
C PRO A 124 -3.62 -7.70 -22.80
N ASP A 125 -3.06 -6.64 -23.36
CA ASP A 125 -3.46 -6.07 -24.64
C ASP A 125 -2.21 -5.77 -25.49
N GLU A 126 -2.43 -5.36 -26.75
CA GLU A 126 -1.35 -5.00 -27.67
C GLU A 126 -0.76 -3.60 -27.39
N GLU A 127 -1.35 -2.87 -26.44
CA GLU A 127 -0.92 -1.52 -26.06
C GLU A 127 0.01 -1.58 -24.85
N TRP A 128 -0.48 -1.23 -23.66
CA TRP A 128 0.34 -1.12 -22.45
C TRP A 128 0.27 -2.37 -21.58
N SER A 129 -0.71 -3.24 -21.83
CA SER A 129 -1.10 -4.32 -20.93
C SER A 129 -1.22 -3.84 -19.48
N TYR A 130 -1.65 -2.58 -19.31
CA TYR A 130 -1.69 -1.92 -18.02
C TYR A 130 -2.72 -0.79 -18.02
N MET A 131 -3.38 -0.63 -16.89
CA MET A 131 -4.15 0.55 -16.51
C MET A 131 -3.87 0.79 -15.04
N ALA A 132 -3.69 2.04 -14.64
CA ALA A 132 -3.27 2.38 -13.30
C ALA A 132 -4.46 2.19 -12.32
N PRO A 133 -4.36 1.26 -11.36
CA PRO A 133 -5.45 0.98 -10.43
C PRO A 133 -5.45 1.93 -9.22
N PHE A 134 -4.45 2.82 -9.15
CA PHE A 134 -4.30 3.95 -8.22
C PHE A 134 -3.64 5.12 -8.97
N SER A 135 -3.30 6.20 -8.27
CA SER A 135 -2.66 7.41 -8.82
C SER A 135 -1.55 7.09 -9.84
N PRO A 136 -1.75 7.41 -11.15
CA PRO A 136 -0.73 7.11 -12.16
C PRO A 136 0.58 7.87 -11.93
N HIS A 137 0.53 9.05 -11.29
CA HIS A 137 1.73 9.78 -10.89
C HIS A 137 2.57 9.00 -9.87
N ASP A 138 1.92 8.29 -8.94
CA ASP A 138 2.61 7.49 -7.94
C ASP A 138 3.23 6.24 -8.61
N VAL A 139 2.56 5.65 -9.61
CA VAL A 139 3.15 4.58 -10.46
C VAL A 139 4.39 5.07 -11.21
N ILE A 140 4.35 6.26 -11.80
CA ILE A 140 5.52 6.85 -12.49
C ILE A 140 6.67 7.10 -11.49
N ALA A 141 6.34 7.50 -10.25
CA ALA A 141 7.33 7.68 -9.20
C ALA A 141 8.06 6.37 -8.86
N GLU A 142 7.37 5.22 -8.85
CA GLU A 142 7.99 3.90 -8.66
C GLU A 142 9.04 3.58 -9.74
N TYR A 143 8.84 4.03 -10.98
CA TYR A 143 9.73 3.71 -12.10
C TYR A 143 10.91 4.67 -12.22
N THR A 144 10.84 5.84 -11.59
CA THR A 144 11.82 6.91 -11.74
C THR A 144 12.71 7.12 -10.52
N ARG A 145 12.24 6.76 -9.33
CA ARG A 145 13.00 6.89 -8.07
C ARG A 145 13.89 5.66 -7.87
N PRO A 146 15.19 5.82 -7.53
CA PRO A 146 16.04 4.69 -7.17
C PRO A 146 15.39 3.80 -6.11
N ALA A 147 15.51 2.49 -6.27
CA ALA A 147 14.98 1.53 -5.32
C ALA A 147 15.96 1.38 -4.16
N ARG A 148 15.50 1.62 -2.93
CA ARG A 148 16.26 1.28 -1.72
C ARG A 148 16.00 -0.17 -1.37
N VAL A 149 17.07 -0.94 -1.19
CA VAL A 149 17.03 -2.38 -0.88
C VAL A 149 17.99 -2.68 0.26
N ILE A 150 17.81 -3.83 0.91
CA ILE A 150 18.80 -4.35 1.85
C ILE A 150 19.64 -5.40 1.15
N GLN A 151 20.96 -5.25 1.17
CA GLN A 151 21.92 -6.24 0.69
C GLN A 151 23.09 -6.34 1.67
N GLN A 152 23.48 -7.57 2.00
CA GLN A 152 24.52 -7.83 3.01
C GLN A 152 24.23 -7.17 4.37
N SER A 153 22.95 -7.02 4.72
CA SER A 153 22.46 -6.31 5.91
C SER A 153 22.70 -4.79 5.93
N GLU A 154 23.03 -4.20 4.79
CA GLU A 154 23.16 -2.76 4.61
C GLU A 154 22.08 -2.24 3.65
N GLN A 155 21.57 -1.04 3.92
CA GLN A 155 20.70 -0.34 2.99
C GLN A 155 21.54 0.21 1.84
N ILE A 156 21.14 -0.09 0.61
CA ILE A 156 21.76 0.44 -0.60
C ILE A 156 20.70 0.96 -1.57
N GLU A 157 21.08 1.90 -2.42
CA GLU A 157 20.26 2.37 -3.54
C GLU A 157 20.71 1.71 -4.84
N VAL A 158 19.75 1.22 -5.62
CA VAL A 158 19.95 0.69 -6.97
C VAL A 158 19.02 1.39 -7.96
N PRO A 159 19.35 1.42 -9.26
CA PRO A 159 18.42 1.97 -10.25
C PRO A 159 17.08 1.22 -10.23
N ALA A 160 15.97 1.94 -10.36
CA ALA A 160 14.65 1.34 -10.54
C ALA A 160 14.62 0.44 -11.79
N MET A 161 13.65 -0.48 -11.83
CA MET A 161 13.43 -1.39 -12.96
C MET A 161 14.61 -2.34 -13.25
N THR A 162 15.55 -2.47 -12.31
CA THR A 162 16.61 -3.47 -12.37
C THR A 162 16.14 -4.81 -11.82
N ASP A 163 16.96 -5.85 -11.98
CA ASP A 163 16.64 -7.23 -11.58
C ASP A 163 15.32 -7.72 -12.20
N LEU A 164 15.09 -7.38 -13.47
CA LEU A 164 13.93 -7.82 -14.24
C LEU A 164 14.00 -9.33 -14.48
N HIS A 165 12.96 -10.06 -14.06
CA HIS A 165 12.86 -11.50 -14.25
C HIS A 165 11.41 -11.97 -14.41
N SER A 166 11.23 -13.14 -15.05
CA SER A 166 9.92 -13.78 -15.20
C SER A 166 9.49 -14.48 -13.91
N ILE A 167 8.21 -14.44 -13.61
CA ILE A 167 7.56 -15.12 -12.49
C ILE A 167 6.26 -15.79 -12.93
N ASP A 168 5.77 -16.73 -12.12
CA ASP A 168 4.42 -17.29 -12.25
C ASP A 168 3.50 -16.71 -11.16
N ALA A 169 2.57 -15.85 -11.56
CA ALA A 169 1.56 -15.25 -10.69
C ALA A 169 0.23 -15.99 -10.85
N ASN A 170 0.11 -17.15 -10.20
CA ASN A 170 -1.09 -18.01 -10.24
C ASN A 170 -1.49 -18.46 -11.67
N GLY A 171 -0.53 -18.98 -12.42
CA GLY A 171 -0.70 -19.44 -13.80
C GLY A 171 -0.53 -18.34 -14.85
N ARG A 172 -0.15 -17.13 -14.44
CA ARG A 172 0.16 -15.99 -15.33
C ARG A 172 1.66 -15.81 -15.39
N GLU A 173 2.23 -15.94 -16.58
CA GLU A 173 3.62 -15.56 -16.83
C GLU A 173 3.72 -14.03 -16.82
N MET A 174 4.38 -13.48 -15.80
CA MET A 174 4.53 -12.04 -15.56
C MET A 174 5.99 -11.67 -15.37
N GLU A 175 6.29 -10.37 -15.39
CA GLU A 175 7.61 -9.83 -15.11
C GLU A 175 7.60 -9.09 -13.77
N ALA A 176 8.68 -9.25 -13.00
CA ALA A 176 8.93 -8.54 -11.75
C ALA A 176 10.24 -7.76 -11.85
N PHE A 177 10.27 -6.53 -11.32
CA PHE A 177 11.45 -5.66 -11.31
C PHE A 177 11.49 -4.77 -10.08
N LEU A 178 12.69 -4.37 -9.63
CA LEU A 178 12.86 -3.61 -8.39
C LEU A 178 12.25 -2.21 -8.44
N THR A 179 11.54 -1.85 -7.37
CA THR A 179 10.94 -0.54 -7.12
C THR A 179 11.11 -0.15 -5.64
N ASP A 180 10.95 1.14 -5.32
CA ASP A 180 11.20 1.70 -3.97
C ASP A 180 10.04 1.47 -2.99
N GLY A 181 9.59 0.22 -2.86
CA GLY A 181 8.40 -0.14 -2.09
C GLY A 181 8.63 -0.49 -0.62
N LEU A 182 9.88 -0.77 -0.21
CA LEU A 182 10.18 -1.25 1.15
C LEU A 182 9.85 -0.23 2.25
N ARG A 183 10.05 1.06 1.99
CA ARG A 183 9.73 2.18 2.90
C ARG A 183 10.20 1.91 4.34
N SER A 184 9.30 1.79 5.32
CA SER A 184 9.64 1.54 6.74
C SER A 184 10.37 0.22 6.98
N LEU A 185 10.21 -0.80 6.12
CA LEU A 185 10.93 -2.07 6.24
C LEU A 185 12.44 -1.92 6.12
N LEU A 186 12.93 -0.83 5.54
CA LEU A 186 14.38 -0.56 5.47
C LEU A 186 15.01 -0.51 6.87
N ALA A 187 14.26 -0.12 7.91
CA ALA A 187 14.74 -0.13 9.29
C ALA A 187 14.78 -1.53 9.92
N MET A 188 14.19 -2.54 9.28
CA MET A 188 14.12 -3.90 9.80
C MET A 188 15.40 -4.71 9.48
N PRO A 189 15.98 -5.43 10.46
CA PRO A 189 17.14 -6.27 10.20
C PRO A 189 16.83 -7.45 9.27
N ALA A 190 17.51 -7.49 8.12
CA ALA A 190 17.53 -8.63 7.20
C ALA A 190 18.89 -8.69 6.48
N LYS A 191 19.32 -9.86 5.98
CA LYS A 191 20.55 -9.92 5.15
C LYS A 191 20.29 -9.45 3.72
N LYS A 192 19.13 -9.78 3.17
CA LYS A 192 18.66 -9.34 1.85
C LYS A 192 17.17 -9.03 1.90
N MET A 193 16.76 -7.89 1.36
CA MET A 193 15.36 -7.50 1.26
C MET A 193 15.14 -6.66 0.01
N GLY A 194 14.11 -6.98 -0.77
CA GLY A 194 13.72 -6.22 -1.95
C GLY A 194 12.22 -6.32 -2.23
N GLU A 195 11.67 -5.23 -2.76
CA GLU A 195 10.31 -5.19 -3.28
C GLU A 195 10.34 -5.02 -4.80
N TYR A 196 9.45 -5.75 -5.46
CA TYR A 196 9.39 -5.84 -6.91
C TYR A 196 7.97 -5.54 -7.39
N THR A 197 7.85 -4.61 -8.33
CA THR A 197 6.61 -4.34 -9.03
C THR A 197 6.38 -5.40 -10.12
N VAL A 198 5.18 -5.96 -10.16
CA VAL A 198 4.77 -7.01 -11.10
C VAL A 198 3.89 -6.44 -12.20
N ARG A 199 4.27 -6.72 -13.46
CA ARG A 199 3.56 -6.27 -14.67
C ARG A 199 3.48 -7.38 -15.71
N TRP A 200 2.54 -7.23 -16.65
CA TRP A 200 2.52 -8.08 -17.84
C TRP A 200 3.82 -7.92 -18.65
N PRO A 201 4.31 -9.00 -19.29
CA PRO A 201 5.55 -8.96 -20.06
C PRO A 201 5.52 -7.88 -21.14
N GLY A 202 6.62 -7.13 -21.28
CA GLY A 202 6.74 -6.07 -22.28
C GLY A 202 6.35 -4.67 -21.78
N HIS A 203 5.62 -4.56 -20.67
CA HIS A 203 5.18 -3.26 -20.13
C HIS A 203 6.38 -2.36 -19.80
N ILE A 204 7.35 -2.89 -19.03
CA ILE A 204 8.44 -2.07 -18.53
C ILE A 204 9.43 -1.67 -19.63
N GLN A 205 9.62 -2.55 -20.61
CA GLN A 205 10.41 -2.28 -21.81
C GLN A 205 9.70 -1.23 -22.68
N LYS A 206 8.37 -1.27 -22.80
CA LYS A 206 7.61 -0.22 -23.50
C LYS A 206 7.78 1.13 -22.81
N TYR A 207 7.72 1.17 -21.48
CA TYR A 207 7.98 2.38 -20.70
C TYR A 207 9.40 2.92 -20.94
N GLN A 208 10.43 2.07 -20.85
CA GLN A 208 11.83 2.46 -21.06
C GLN A 208 12.13 2.96 -22.48
N ASN A 209 11.41 2.46 -23.49
CA ASN A 209 11.56 2.86 -24.89
C ASN A 209 10.61 4.01 -25.29
N SER A 210 9.73 4.45 -24.38
CA SER A 210 8.79 5.53 -24.60
C SER A 210 9.48 6.90 -24.46
N ASN A 211 8.97 7.89 -25.19
CA ASN A 211 9.31 9.31 -25.00
C ASN A 211 8.11 10.12 -24.48
N LEU A 212 7.06 9.44 -23.99
CA LEU A 212 5.86 10.09 -23.48
C LEU A 212 6.16 10.89 -22.21
N SER A 213 5.52 12.04 -22.07
CA SER A 213 5.53 12.82 -20.82
C SER A 213 4.75 12.10 -19.72
N PRO A 214 4.96 12.47 -18.43
CA PRO A 214 4.14 11.95 -17.34
C PRO A 214 2.64 12.11 -17.56
N GLU A 215 2.20 13.23 -18.13
CA GLU A 215 0.80 13.52 -18.44
C GLU A 215 0.27 12.61 -19.55
N GLU A 216 1.06 12.37 -20.60
CA GLU A 216 0.68 11.44 -21.66
C GLU A 216 0.61 9.98 -21.14
N LEU A 217 1.44 9.62 -20.16
CA LEU A 217 1.37 8.32 -19.50
C LEU A 217 0.13 8.21 -18.59
N VAL A 218 -0.23 9.27 -17.88
CA VAL A 218 -1.47 9.33 -17.08
C VAL A 218 -2.68 9.07 -17.98
N ASP A 219 -2.74 9.71 -19.15
CA ASP A 219 -3.81 9.49 -20.11
C ASP A 219 -3.77 8.07 -20.69
N ALA A 220 -2.57 7.56 -21.02
CA ALA A 220 -2.40 6.24 -21.62
C ALA A 220 -2.71 5.08 -20.66
N TRP A 221 -2.58 5.30 -19.36
CA TRP A 221 -2.87 4.32 -18.30
C TRP A 221 -4.19 4.59 -17.58
N ALA A 222 -5.04 5.46 -18.13
CA ALA A 222 -6.35 5.76 -17.56
C ALA A 222 -7.14 4.47 -17.31
N LEU A 223 -7.80 4.41 -16.14
CA LEU A 223 -8.57 3.24 -15.74
C LEU A 223 -9.74 3.02 -16.70
N ASP A 224 -9.85 1.80 -17.24
CA ASP A 224 -11.00 1.37 -18.02
C ASP A 224 -11.95 0.53 -17.14
N PRO A 225 -13.12 1.06 -16.74
CA PRO A 225 -14.05 0.36 -15.86
C PRO A 225 -14.67 -0.88 -16.50
N LEU A 226 -14.52 -1.09 -17.81
CA LEU A 226 -15.01 -2.27 -18.52
C LEU A 226 -13.98 -3.42 -18.52
N ARG A 227 -12.72 -3.14 -18.19
CA ARG A 227 -11.69 -4.17 -18.10
C ARG A 227 -11.66 -4.75 -16.70
N SER A 228 -11.70 -6.08 -16.63
CA SER A 228 -11.45 -6.77 -15.38
C SER A 228 -9.98 -6.64 -14.99
N GLU A 229 -9.73 -6.54 -13.68
CA GLU A 229 -8.40 -6.44 -13.10
C GLU A 229 -8.20 -7.44 -11.97
N PHE A 230 -6.96 -7.56 -11.52
CA PHE A 230 -6.59 -8.29 -10.34
C PHE A 230 -5.46 -7.57 -9.60
N THR A 231 -5.39 -7.80 -8.29
CA THR A 231 -4.24 -7.45 -7.47
C THR A 231 -3.64 -8.74 -6.96
N TRP A 232 -2.34 -8.91 -7.18
CA TRP A 232 -1.59 -10.07 -6.73
C TRP A 232 -0.38 -9.63 -5.92
N MET A 233 -0.11 -10.34 -4.82
CA MET A 233 1.08 -10.13 -4.00
C MET A 233 1.65 -11.46 -3.52
N GLU A 234 2.96 -11.61 -3.64
CA GLU A 234 3.74 -12.67 -3.02
C GLU A 234 4.71 -12.06 -2.00
N VAL A 235 4.76 -12.62 -0.79
CA VAL A 235 5.77 -12.29 0.23
C VAL A 235 6.50 -13.56 0.61
N VAL A 236 7.76 -13.68 0.18
CA VAL A 236 8.65 -14.79 0.50
C VAL A 236 9.63 -14.35 1.57
N ILE A 237 9.71 -15.11 2.66
CA ILE A 237 10.60 -14.83 3.80
C ILE A 237 11.36 -16.10 4.14
N SER A 238 12.69 -16.03 4.21
CA SER A 238 13.55 -17.14 4.66
C SER A 238 14.32 -16.77 5.93
N SER A 239 14.53 -17.77 6.79
CA SER A 239 15.37 -17.67 8.00
C SER A 239 15.93 -19.05 8.35
N GLY A 240 17.23 -19.25 8.13
CA GLY A 240 17.85 -20.56 8.24
C GLY A 240 17.23 -21.57 7.26
N ASP A 241 16.73 -22.68 7.78
CA ASP A 241 16.05 -23.73 7.01
C ASP A 241 14.54 -23.46 6.84
N GLU A 242 14.01 -22.42 7.51
CA GLU A 242 12.59 -22.06 7.46
C GLU A 242 12.32 -21.13 6.28
N LYS A 243 11.18 -21.34 5.62
CA LYS A 243 10.67 -20.49 4.56
C LYS A 243 9.16 -20.34 4.72
N ILE A 244 8.68 -19.11 4.65
CA ILE A 244 7.25 -18.79 4.60
C ILE A 244 6.98 -18.09 3.27
N THR A 245 5.96 -18.53 2.55
CA THR A 245 5.45 -17.83 1.36
C THR A 245 4.00 -17.46 1.58
N TRP A 246 3.68 -16.18 1.52
CA TRP A 246 2.32 -15.68 1.44
C TRP A 246 1.97 -15.39 -0.02
N ILE A 247 0.77 -15.78 -0.45
CA ILE A 247 0.19 -15.44 -1.74
C ILE A 247 -1.18 -14.81 -1.50
N ILE A 248 -1.36 -13.59 -2.00
CA ILE A 248 -2.58 -12.80 -1.87
C ILE A 248 -3.09 -12.51 -3.27
N GLU A 249 -4.40 -12.72 -3.51
CA GLU A 249 -5.04 -12.39 -4.77
C GLU A 249 -6.49 -11.90 -4.57
N ASP A 250 -6.85 -10.83 -5.27
CA ASP A 250 -8.23 -10.35 -5.40
C ASP A 250 -8.53 -10.00 -6.87
N LEU A 251 -9.74 -10.29 -7.32
CA LEU A 251 -10.18 -10.07 -8.71
C LEU A 251 -11.20 -8.93 -8.85
N GLY A 252 -11.38 -8.12 -7.80
CA GLY A 252 -12.50 -7.20 -7.70
C GLY A 252 -13.79 -7.91 -7.25
N LYS A 253 -14.74 -7.15 -6.68
CA LYS A 253 -16.02 -7.69 -6.23
C LYS A 253 -17.05 -6.57 -6.12
N ASN A 254 -18.29 -6.85 -6.57
CA ASN A 254 -19.43 -5.94 -6.44
C ASN A 254 -19.19 -4.53 -7.01
N GLY A 255 -18.42 -4.43 -8.10
CA GLY A 255 -18.07 -3.15 -8.73
C GLY A 255 -16.87 -2.43 -8.11
N ASP A 256 -16.38 -2.88 -6.96
CA ASP A 256 -15.13 -2.38 -6.40
C ASP A 256 -13.93 -3.07 -7.07
N SER A 257 -12.93 -2.28 -7.46
CA SER A 257 -11.69 -2.75 -8.05
C SER A 257 -10.88 -3.59 -7.05
N SER A 258 -10.03 -4.49 -7.56
CA SER A 258 -9.17 -5.34 -6.75
C SER A 258 -8.19 -4.55 -5.87
N MET A 259 -7.65 -3.46 -6.42
CA MET A 259 -6.70 -2.59 -5.71
C MET A 259 -7.42 -1.78 -4.62
N ALA A 260 -8.60 -1.23 -4.94
CA ALA A 260 -9.40 -0.48 -3.97
C ALA A 260 -9.86 -1.38 -2.81
N ARG A 261 -10.19 -2.65 -3.09
CA ARG A 261 -10.53 -3.65 -2.08
C ARG A 261 -9.34 -4.00 -1.21
N THR A 262 -8.24 -4.48 -1.79
CA THR A 262 -7.07 -4.94 -1.01
C THR A 262 -6.48 -3.82 -0.16
N THR A 263 -6.31 -2.63 -0.72
CA THR A 263 -5.85 -1.45 0.02
C THR A 263 -6.88 -0.99 1.06
N GLY A 264 -8.13 -0.77 0.63
CA GLY A 264 -9.16 -0.19 1.48
C GLY A 264 -9.63 -1.10 2.61
N LEU A 265 -9.53 -2.43 2.46
CA LEU A 265 -9.83 -3.39 3.52
C LEU A 265 -8.76 -3.35 4.62
N VAL A 266 -7.47 -3.32 4.25
CA VAL A 266 -6.37 -3.19 5.22
C VAL A 266 -6.51 -1.90 6.01
N THR A 267 -6.68 -0.77 5.31
CA THR A 267 -6.86 0.55 5.95
C THR A 267 -8.06 0.55 6.90
N ALA A 268 -9.23 0.08 6.45
CA ALA A 268 -10.43 0.06 7.29
C ALA A 268 -10.26 -0.82 8.53
N CYS A 269 -9.59 -1.97 8.40
CA CYS A 269 -9.31 -2.82 9.55
C CYS A 269 -8.39 -2.15 10.56
N CYS A 270 -7.35 -1.44 10.11
CA CYS A 270 -6.46 -0.70 10.99
C CYS A 270 -7.22 0.39 11.76
N VAL A 271 -8.11 1.14 11.08
CA VAL A 271 -8.97 2.15 11.69
C VAL A 271 -9.88 1.54 12.76
N ILE A 272 -10.62 0.49 12.42
CA ILE A 272 -11.56 -0.17 13.34
C ILE A 272 -10.81 -0.76 14.54
N ALA A 273 -9.70 -1.47 14.29
CA ALA A 273 -8.89 -2.06 15.36
C ALA A 273 -8.36 -1.01 16.34
N TRP A 274 -8.03 0.19 15.85
CA TRP A 274 -7.55 1.30 16.68
C TRP A 274 -8.67 2.02 17.42
N ILE A 275 -9.88 2.10 16.84
CA ILE A 275 -11.06 2.58 17.56
C ILE A 275 -11.39 1.64 18.73
N ASP A 276 -11.36 0.34 18.50
CA ASP A 276 -11.64 -0.68 19.52
C ASP A 276 -10.55 -0.77 20.61
N ARG A 277 -9.32 -0.35 20.27
CA ARG A 277 -8.15 -0.36 21.16
C ARG A 277 -7.56 1.04 21.26
N PRO A 278 -8.18 1.98 21.99
CA PRO A 278 -7.76 3.37 22.03
C PRO A 278 -6.31 3.55 22.51
N ASP A 279 -5.83 2.65 23.38
CA ASP A 279 -4.49 2.66 23.96
C ASP A 279 -3.46 1.85 23.14
N MET A 280 -3.78 1.42 21.91
CA MET A 280 -2.88 0.62 21.07
C MET A 280 -1.54 1.31 20.80
N PHE A 281 -1.57 2.64 20.68
CA PHE A 281 -0.39 3.47 20.48
C PHE A 281 -0.43 4.67 21.42
N VAL A 282 0.74 5.16 21.80
CA VAL A 282 0.90 6.48 22.44
C VAL A 282 1.22 7.52 21.36
N SER A 283 1.31 8.81 21.70
CA SER A 283 1.72 9.85 20.73
C SER A 283 3.04 9.49 20.05
N GLY A 284 3.11 9.63 18.73
CA GLY A 284 4.27 9.26 17.93
C GLY A 284 3.91 8.85 16.51
N VAL A 285 4.90 8.34 15.78
CA VAL A 285 4.77 7.85 14.41
C VAL A 285 5.05 6.36 14.40
N TYR A 286 4.14 5.59 13.82
CA TYR A 286 4.13 4.13 13.79
C TYR A 286 3.93 3.65 12.37
N ALA A 287 4.67 2.62 12.00
CA ALA A 287 4.55 1.98 10.71
C ALA A 287 3.75 0.67 10.84
N PRO A 288 3.36 0.00 9.74
CA PRO A 288 2.54 -1.21 9.83
C PRO A 288 3.21 -2.36 10.61
N GLU A 289 4.55 -2.33 10.72
CA GLU A 289 5.34 -3.30 11.48
C GLU A 289 5.13 -3.21 12.99
N ASP A 290 4.71 -2.04 13.49
CA ASP A 290 4.44 -1.78 14.90
C ASP A 290 3.08 -2.31 15.36
N LEU A 291 2.22 -2.75 14.42
CA LEU A 291 0.92 -3.31 14.75
C LEU A 291 1.08 -4.65 15.51
N PRO A 292 0.27 -4.87 16.57
CA PRO A 292 0.22 -6.15 17.27
C PRO A 292 -0.15 -7.33 16.35
N ASP A 293 0.40 -8.51 16.64
CA ASP A 293 0.12 -9.72 15.85
C ASP A 293 -1.37 -10.07 15.78
N ASP A 294 -2.15 -9.83 16.85
CA ASP A 294 -3.59 -10.08 16.84
C ASP A 294 -4.35 -9.13 15.89
N VAL A 295 -3.88 -7.89 15.73
CA VAL A 295 -4.43 -6.95 14.75
C VAL A 295 -4.08 -7.39 13.33
N ILE A 296 -2.85 -7.86 13.09
CA ILE A 296 -2.44 -8.38 11.78
C ILE A 296 -3.25 -9.62 11.40
N GLN A 297 -3.48 -10.54 12.34
CA GLN A 297 -4.36 -11.69 12.10
C GLN A 297 -5.79 -11.26 11.79
N LEU A 298 -6.32 -10.26 12.51
CA LEU A 298 -7.64 -9.69 12.22
C LEU A 298 -7.73 -9.13 10.80
N VAL A 299 -6.71 -8.41 10.32
CA VAL A 299 -6.66 -7.91 8.93
C VAL A 299 -6.78 -9.07 7.93
N ILE A 300 -5.99 -10.13 8.12
CA ILE A 300 -5.99 -11.31 7.24
C ILE A 300 -7.37 -12.00 7.27
N GLU A 301 -7.94 -12.21 8.46
CA GLU A 301 -9.25 -12.85 8.63
C GLU A 301 -10.36 -12.05 7.96
N VAL A 302 -10.36 -10.72 8.12
CA VAL A 302 -11.31 -9.84 7.46
C VAL A 302 -11.17 -9.92 5.95
N MET A 303 -9.95 -9.79 5.42
CA MET A 303 -9.74 -9.85 3.96
C MET A 303 -10.23 -11.18 3.37
N ARG A 304 -9.95 -12.31 4.05
CA ARG A 304 -10.49 -13.63 3.67
C ARG A 304 -12.01 -13.66 3.71
N SER A 305 -12.63 -13.13 4.77
CA SER A 305 -14.09 -13.08 4.90
C SER A 305 -14.76 -12.26 3.79
N GLU A 306 -14.04 -11.26 3.26
CA GLU A 306 -14.48 -10.40 2.15
C GLU A 306 -14.21 -11.03 0.77
N GLY A 307 -13.60 -12.22 0.73
CA GLY A 307 -13.35 -12.99 -0.47
C GLY A 307 -11.99 -12.74 -1.13
N VAL A 308 -11.06 -12.05 -0.47
CA VAL A 308 -9.66 -12.00 -0.91
C VAL A 308 -9.02 -13.37 -0.66
N SER A 309 -8.39 -13.95 -1.67
CA SER A 309 -7.62 -15.18 -1.50
C SER A 309 -6.31 -14.87 -0.77
N ILE A 310 -6.06 -15.50 0.37
CA ILE A 310 -4.81 -15.37 1.12
C ILE A 310 -4.35 -16.76 1.54
N GLU A 311 -3.26 -17.23 0.95
CA GLU A 311 -2.63 -18.51 1.22
C GLU A 311 -1.28 -18.31 1.92
N MET A 312 -0.98 -19.15 2.89
CA MET A 312 0.35 -19.26 3.50
C MET A 312 0.87 -20.67 3.25
N ARG A 313 2.08 -20.77 2.71
CA ARG A 313 2.77 -22.03 2.39
C ARG A 313 4.11 -22.09 3.09
#